data_AF-A0A5C8ZLD1-F1
#
_entry.id   AF-A0A5C8ZLD1-F1
#
_cell.length_a   1.000
_cell.length_b   1.000
_cell.length_c   1.000
_cell.angle_alpha   90.00
_cell.angle_beta   90.00
_cell.angle_gamma   90.00
#
_symmetry.space_group_name_H-M   'P 1'
#
loop_
_entity.id
_entity.type
_entity.pdbx_description
1 polymer ?
#
loop_
_entity_poly.entity_id
_entity_poly.type
_entity_poly.pdbx_seq_one_letter_code
_entity_poly.pdbx_strand_id
1 'polypeptide(L)'
;MPDLSAVDRLAAQAEYHAATFSAGRLPGPPALATTVLTCMDARIDVFRLLGLSEGDAHVLRNAGGLATDDALRSLTVSQRKLSTREVMVVQHTGCSLTTFDGEEFREELWNETGVEPAWRSAGAFDDVQQNVRDTVARIRSEPALPHRDLVRGFVYDVTSGALAEVGEAPDRQEPRSGDARTRTVVLSVDERIARYR
;
A
#
# COMPACT_ATOMS: atom_id res chain seq x y z
N MET A 1 12.45 -37.13 -13.19
CA MET A 1 12.95 -36.09 -12.27
C MET A 1 11.75 -35.61 -11.47
N PRO A 2 11.82 -35.48 -10.14
CA PRO A 2 10.71 -34.88 -9.40
C PRO A 2 10.42 -33.49 -9.99
N ASP A 3 9.14 -33.14 -10.12
CA ASP A 3 8.75 -31.81 -10.57
C ASP A 3 9.22 -30.79 -9.54
N LEU A 4 9.98 -29.78 -9.98
CA LEU A 4 10.50 -28.73 -9.11
C LEU A 4 9.34 -27.87 -8.62
N SER A 5 9.22 -27.70 -7.31
CA SER A 5 8.21 -26.83 -6.72
C SER A 5 8.43 -25.37 -7.12
N ALA A 6 7.41 -24.53 -6.97
CA ALA A 6 7.56 -23.09 -7.17
C ALA A 6 8.64 -22.50 -6.23
N VAL A 7 8.76 -23.02 -5.00
CA VAL A 7 9.77 -22.58 -4.02
C VAL A 7 11.17 -22.91 -4.51
N ASP A 8 11.40 -24.12 -5.03
CA ASP A 8 12.71 -24.51 -5.58
C ASP A 8 13.13 -23.61 -6.74
N ARG A 9 12.17 -23.27 -7.62
CA ARG A 9 12.43 -22.37 -8.74
C ARG A 9 12.79 -20.95 -8.27
N LEU A 10 12.08 -20.41 -7.27
CA LEU A 10 12.37 -19.08 -6.72
C LEU A 10 13.72 -19.03 -6.01
N ALA A 11 14.07 -20.07 -5.25
CA ALA A 11 15.38 -20.18 -4.61
C ALA A 11 16.51 -20.18 -5.65
N ALA A 12 16.36 -20.97 -6.73
CA ALA A 12 17.32 -20.98 -7.83
C ALA A 12 17.44 -19.62 -8.53
N GLN A 13 16.34 -18.89 -8.72
CA GLN A 13 16.40 -17.53 -9.29
C GLN A 13 17.17 -16.55 -8.40
N ALA A 14 17.11 -16.70 -7.08
CA ALA A 14 17.86 -15.84 -6.16
C ALA A 14 19.38 -16.03 -6.28
N GLU A 15 19.86 -17.23 -6.64
CA GLU A 15 21.28 -17.48 -6.92
C GLU A 15 21.78 -16.66 -8.12
N TYR A 16 20.96 -16.54 -9.17
CA TYR A 16 21.29 -15.70 -10.33
C TYR A 16 21.30 -14.22 -9.98
N HIS A 17 20.39 -13.76 -9.12
CA HIS A 17 20.39 -12.37 -8.64
C HIS A 17 21.69 -12.01 -7.90
N ALA A 18 22.24 -12.91 -7.09
CA ALA A 18 23.49 -12.68 -6.36
C ALA A 18 24.68 -12.34 -7.27
N ALA A 19 24.69 -12.84 -8.52
CA ALA A 19 25.75 -12.57 -9.49
C ALA A 19 25.78 -11.12 -10.00
N THR A 20 24.65 -10.40 -9.92
CA THR A 20 24.52 -9.01 -10.38
C THR A 20 24.24 -8.01 -9.26
N PHE A 21 24.16 -8.50 -8.01
CA PHE A 21 23.86 -7.69 -6.84
C PHE A 21 24.93 -6.63 -6.56
N SER A 22 24.51 -5.38 -6.36
CA SER A 22 25.42 -4.24 -6.14
C SER A 22 25.02 -3.33 -4.97
N ALA A 23 23.89 -3.59 -4.32
CA ALA A 23 23.33 -2.74 -3.27
C ALA A 23 23.87 -3.00 -1.86
N GLY A 24 24.88 -3.85 -1.69
CA GLY A 24 25.39 -4.26 -0.37
C GLY A 24 26.00 -3.15 0.50
N ARG A 25 26.12 -1.92 -0.03
CA ARG A 25 26.60 -0.73 0.70
C ARG A 25 25.50 0.28 1.01
N LEU A 26 24.26 0.02 0.58
CA LEU A 26 23.15 0.93 0.88
C LEU A 26 22.88 0.95 2.39
N PRO A 27 22.58 2.14 2.96
CA PRO A 27 22.22 2.25 4.37
C PRO A 27 20.84 1.62 4.63
N GLY A 28 20.58 1.27 5.89
CA GLY A 28 19.28 0.73 6.30
C GLY A 28 18.11 1.71 6.17
N PRO A 29 18.23 2.99 6.59
CA PRO A 29 17.18 3.99 6.42
C PRO A 29 16.88 4.30 4.93
N PRO A 30 15.60 4.37 4.52
CA PRO A 30 15.24 4.65 3.13
C PRO A 30 15.62 6.06 2.67
N ALA A 31 16.16 6.18 1.46
CA ALA A 31 16.65 7.45 0.91
C ALA A 31 15.53 8.48 0.71
N LEU A 32 14.32 8.05 0.32
CA LEU A 32 13.15 8.92 0.14
C LEU A 32 12.41 9.20 1.45
N ALA A 33 12.87 8.67 2.58
CA ALA A 33 12.17 8.76 3.87
C ALA A 33 10.66 8.40 3.75
N THR A 34 10.32 7.43 2.91
CA THR A 34 8.94 7.10 2.56
C THR A 34 8.63 5.63 2.80
N THR A 35 7.39 5.33 3.20
CA THR A 35 6.85 3.98 3.29
C THR A 35 5.63 3.81 2.39
N VAL A 36 5.65 2.79 1.53
CA VAL A 36 4.50 2.37 0.74
C VAL A 36 3.77 1.26 1.47
N LEU A 37 2.47 1.40 1.71
CA LEU A 37 1.59 0.32 2.18
C LEU A 37 0.66 -0.09 1.04
N THR A 38 0.72 -1.35 0.62
CA THR A 38 -0.07 -1.83 -0.52
C THR A 38 -0.53 -3.29 -0.39
N CYS A 39 -1.34 -3.75 -1.34
CA CYS A 39 -1.84 -5.11 -1.38
C CYS A 39 -0.73 -6.12 -1.73
N MET A 40 -0.86 -7.36 -1.26
CA MET A 40 -0.02 -8.50 -1.64
C MET A 40 -0.31 -9.05 -3.05
N ASP A 41 -1.21 -8.41 -3.81
CA ASP A 41 -1.61 -8.85 -5.15
C ASP A 41 -0.42 -9.10 -6.09
N ALA A 42 -0.41 -10.28 -6.72
CA ALA A 42 0.68 -10.75 -7.56
C ALA A 42 0.87 -9.91 -8.85
N ARG A 43 -0.12 -9.09 -9.23
CA ARG A 43 -0.06 -8.20 -10.40
C ARG A 43 0.67 -6.89 -10.11
N ILE A 44 1.00 -6.61 -8.84
CA ILE A 44 1.63 -5.35 -8.43
C ILE A 44 3.13 -5.55 -8.20
N ASP A 45 3.90 -5.06 -9.16
CA ASP A 45 5.34 -4.82 -9.02
C ASP A 45 5.54 -3.37 -8.54
N VAL A 46 5.65 -3.19 -7.22
CA VAL A 46 5.70 -1.87 -6.58
C VAL A 46 6.89 -1.04 -7.05
N PHE A 47 8.04 -1.68 -7.26
CA PHE A 47 9.26 -0.99 -7.67
C PHE A 47 9.12 -0.45 -9.08
N ARG A 48 8.60 -1.26 -10.02
CA ARG A 48 8.35 -0.79 -11.38
C ARG A 48 7.23 0.24 -11.45
N LEU A 49 6.15 0.05 -10.70
CA LEU A 49 5.01 0.97 -10.67
C LEU A 49 5.43 2.38 -10.23
N LEU A 50 6.25 2.47 -9.19
CA LEU A 50 6.64 3.74 -8.59
C LEU A 50 8.03 4.24 -9.03
N GLY A 51 8.72 3.50 -9.90
CA GLY A 51 10.08 3.83 -10.36
C GLY A 51 11.13 3.77 -9.25
N LEU A 52 10.94 2.91 -8.25
CA LEU A 52 11.85 2.76 -7.11
C LEU A 52 13.08 1.94 -7.47
N SER A 53 14.19 2.27 -6.82
CA SER A 53 15.42 1.50 -6.73
C SER A 53 15.58 0.91 -5.33
N GLU A 54 16.50 -0.05 -5.19
CA GLU A 54 16.86 -0.60 -3.88
C GLU A 54 17.29 0.53 -2.93
N GLY A 55 16.78 0.51 -1.70
CA GLY A 55 17.06 1.54 -0.68
C GLY A 55 16.18 2.80 -0.72
N ASP A 56 15.30 2.97 -1.71
CA ASP A 56 14.51 4.20 -1.83
C ASP A 56 13.41 4.33 -0.77
N ALA A 57 12.60 3.28 -0.60
CA ALA A 57 11.43 3.29 0.27
C ALA A 57 11.25 1.95 0.99
N HIS A 58 10.61 1.98 2.17
CA HIS A 58 10.05 0.77 2.73
C HIS A 58 8.78 0.38 1.97
N VAL A 59 8.57 -0.92 1.77
CA VAL A 59 7.36 -1.45 1.11
C VAL A 59 6.73 -2.49 2.03
N LEU A 60 5.55 -2.16 2.56
CA LEU A 60 4.73 -3.02 3.40
C LEU A 60 3.59 -3.60 2.55
N ARG A 61 3.38 -4.92 2.64
CA ARG A 61 2.35 -5.61 1.86
C ARG A 61 1.55 -6.57 2.73
N ASN A 62 0.23 -6.52 2.62
CA ASN A 62 -0.70 -7.51 3.21
C ASN A 62 -1.94 -7.67 2.31
N ALA A 63 -2.86 -8.56 2.66
CA ALA A 63 -4.13 -8.68 1.95
C ALA A 63 -4.88 -7.33 2.02
N GLY A 64 -5.17 -6.73 0.86
CA GLY A 64 -5.92 -5.47 0.76
C GLY A 64 -5.12 -4.18 0.95
N GLY A 65 -3.87 -4.22 1.40
CA GLY A 65 -3.11 -2.99 1.72
C GLY A 65 -3.74 -2.22 2.88
N LEU A 66 -4.10 -2.95 3.93
CA LEU A 66 -4.84 -2.46 5.08
C LEU A 66 -3.90 -1.98 6.18
N ALA A 67 -4.31 -0.94 6.91
CA ALA A 67 -3.62 -0.46 8.11
C ALA A 67 -3.91 -1.37 9.32
N THR A 68 -3.59 -2.66 9.23
CA THR A 68 -3.68 -3.60 10.35
C THR A 68 -2.71 -3.23 11.48
N ASP A 69 -2.84 -3.86 12.64
CA ASP A 69 -1.93 -3.63 13.77
C ASP A 69 -0.48 -3.93 13.39
N ASP A 70 -0.23 -4.92 12.52
CA ASP A 70 1.11 -5.21 12.01
C ASP A 70 1.63 -4.14 11.04
N ALA A 71 0.76 -3.60 10.18
CA ALA A 71 1.13 -2.47 9.32
C ALA A 71 1.42 -1.21 10.16
N LEU A 72 0.61 -0.90 11.17
CA LEU A 72 0.82 0.24 12.08
C LEU A 72 2.08 0.07 12.94
N ARG A 73 2.34 -1.15 13.45
CA ARG A 73 3.60 -1.52 14.13
C ARG A 73 4.79 -1.27 13.21
N SER A 74 4.71 -1.73 11.96
CA SER A 74 5.78 -1.58 10.97
C SER A 74 6.02 -0.12 10.58
N LEU A 75 4.95 0.66 10.36
CA LEU A 75 5.02 2.11 10.14
C LEU A 75 5.66 2.82 11.34
N THR A 76 5.35 2.41 12.56
CA THR A 76 5.92 2.99 13.78
C THR A 76 7.43 2.76 13.86
N VAL A 77 7.89 1.54 13.57
CA VAL A 77 9.34 1.24 13.47
C VAL A 77 9.98 2.07 12.36
N SER A 78 9.36 2.08 11.18
CA SER A 78 9.82 2.82 10.01
C SER A 78 10.07 4.30 10.31
N GLN A 79 9.10 4.98 10.93
CA GLN A 79 9.25 6.41 11.24
C GLN A 79 10.20 6.65 12.41
N ARG A 80 10.06 5.90 13.52
CA ARG A 80 10.79 6.19 14.76
C ARG A 80 12.23 5.70 14.77
N LYS A 81 12.56 4.68 14.00
CA LYS A 81 13.90 4.05 14.00
C LYS A 81 14.63 4.21 12.67
N LEU A 82 13.90 4.40 11.58
CA LEU A 82 14.46 4.44 10.23
C LEU A 82 14.10 5.73 9.49
N SER A 83 13.63 6.75 10.22
CA SER A 83 13.50 8.14 9.79
C SER A 83 12.55 8.41 8.62
N THR A 84 11.62 7.50 8.32
CA THR A 84 10.59 7.80 7.32
C THR A 84 9.59 8.84 7.85
N ARG A 85 9.06 9.67 6.96
CA ARG A 85 8.14 10.77 7.26
C ARG A 85 6.85 10.70 6.46
N GLU A 86 6.90 10.09 5.28
CA GLU A 86 5.77 10.04 4.36
C GLU A 86 5.22 8.61 4.24
N VAL A 87 3.90 8.50 4.06
CA VAL A 87 3.22 7.23 3.85
C VAL A 87 2.34 7.29 2.61
N MET A 88 2.55 6.36 1.69
CA MET A 88 1.75 6.19 0.49
C MET A 88 0.94 4.91 0.60
N VAL A 89 -0.38 5.04 0.74
CA VAL A 89 -1.32 3.91 0.72
C VAL A 89 -1.73 3.66 -0.72
N VAL A 90 -1.49 2.46 -1.24
CA VAL A 90 -1.87 2.07 -2.61
C VAL A 90 -2.73 0.82 -2.55
N GLN A 91 -4.03 0.97 -2.80
CA GLN A 91 -4.92 -0.16 -3.04
C GLN A 91 -5.19 -0.27 -4.54
N HIS A 92 -6.01 -1.21 -4.99
CA HIS A 92 -6.13 -1.46 -6.42
C HIS A 92 -7.52 -1.96 -6.86
N THR A 93 -7.82 -1.77 -8.14
CA THR A 93 -9.03 -2.32 -8.77
C THR A 93 -8.98 -3.85 -8.83
N GLY A 94 -10.15 -4.50 -8.76
CA GLY A 94 -10.26 -5.96 -8.82
C GLY A 94 -9.54 -6.68 -7.67
N CYS A 95 -9.57 -6.12 -6.46
CA CYS A 95 -9.02 -6.75 -5.26
C CYS A 95 -9.92 -7.89 -4.78
N SER A 96 -9.36 -9.05 -4.48
CA SER A 96 -10.14 -10.20 -4.00
C SER A 96 -10.80 -9.98 -2.64
N LEU A 97 -10.36 -8.99 -1.84
CA LEU A 97 -11.05 -8.66 -0.60
C LEU A 97 -12.40 -7.95 -0.81
N THR A 98 -12.77 -7.64 -2.05
CA THR A 98 -14.11 -7.12 -2.40
C THR A 98 -15.07 -8.20 -2.89
N THR A 99 -14.67 -9.48 -2.85
CA THR A 99 -15.43 -10.56 -3.49
C THR A 99 -16.07 -11.53 -2.50
N PHE A 100 -15.93 -11.29 -1.19
CA PHE A 100 -16.49 -12.16 -0.16
C PHE A 100 -16.82 -11.36 1.10
N ASP A 101 -17.69 -11.90 1.94
CA ASP A 101 -18.01 -11.34 3.24
C ASP A 101 -17.05 -11.88 4.32
N GLY A 102 -16.53 -10.98 5.14
CA GLY A 102 -15.52 -11.32 6.13
C GLY A 102 -16.04 -12.15 7.31
N GLU A 103 -17.32 -12.03 7.65
CA GLU A 103 -17.95 -12.83 8.72
C GLU A 103 -18.36 -14.20 8.20
N GLU A 104 -18.92 -14.27 6.98
CA GLU A 104 -19.20 -15.54 6.30
C GLU A 104 -17.93 -16.40 6.21
N PHE A 105 -16.80 -15.81 5.81
CA PHE A 105 -15.52 -16.52 5.76
C PHE A 105 -15.06 -17.02 7.15
N ARG A 106 -15.34 -16.28 8.23
CA ARG A 106 -15.03 -16.73 9.59
C ARG A 106 -15.91 -17.91 10.02
N GLU A 107 -17.19 -17.87 9.67
CA GLU A 107 -18.13 -18.96 9.92
C GLU A 107 -17.75 -20.23 9.14
N GLU A 108 -17.34 -20.10 7.88
CA GLU A 108 -16.82 -21.20 7.07
C GLU A 108 -15.63 -21.87 7.76
N LEU A 109 -14.63 -21.10 8.20
CA LEU A 109 -13.45 -21.63 8.88
C LEU A 109 -13.79 -22.32 10.20
N TRP A 110 -14.72 -21.78 10.97
CA TRP A 110 -15.20 -22.43 12.19
C TRP A 110 -15.86 -23.78 11.87
N ASN A 111 -16.73 -23.82 10.87
CA ASN A 111 -17.44 -25.04 10.49
C ASN A 111 -16.50 -26.13 9.94
N GLU A 112 -15.44 -25.74 9.24
CA GLU A 112 -14.45 -26.69 8.69
C GLU A 112 -13.46 -27.20 9.74
N THR A 113 -12.98 -26.33 10.62
CA THR A 113 -11.83 -26.63 11.48
C THR A 113 -12.19 -26.81 12.96
N GLY A 114 -13.35 -26.29 13.38
CA GLY A 114 -13.74 -26.19 14.79
C GLY A 114 -12.90 -25.19 15.61
N VAL A 115 -12.10 -24.34 14.94
CA VAL A 115 -11.19 -23.38 15.59
C VAL A 115 -11.53 -21.96 15.13
N GLU A 116 -11.71 -21.06 16.09
CA GLU A 116 -11.92 -19.65 15.77
C GLU A 116 -10.59 -19.00 15.34
N PRO A 117 -10.58 -18.26 14.22
CA PRO A 117 -9.37 -17.56 13.80
C PRO A 117 -8.93 -16.50 14.81
N ALA A 118 -7.64 -16.48 15.16
CA ALA A 118 -7.08 -15.54 16.14
C ALA A 118 -6.99 -14.09 15.61
N TRP A 119 -7.08 -13.90 14.30
CA TRP A 119 -7.13 -12.57 13.70
C TRP A 119 -8.52 -11.95 13.84
N ARG A 120 -8.57 -10.64 14.06
CA ARG A 120 -9.83 -9.92 14.36
C ARG A 120 -10.76 -9.76 13.16
N SER A 121 -10.22 -9.70 11.96
CA SER A 121 -10.99 -9.46 10.74
C SER A 121 -10.25 -10.02 9.54
N ALA A 122 -11.00 -10.57 8.57
CA ALA A 122 -10.49 -10.97 7.27
C ALA A 122 -10.13 -9.77 6.38
N GLY A 123 -10.59 -8.57 6.75
CA GLY A 123 -10.30 -7.33 6.05
C GLY A 123 -11.08 -7.15 4.75
N ALA A 124 -12.23 -7.82 4.60
CA ALA A 124 -13.13 -7.62 3.47
C ALA A 124 -13.73 -6.20 3.45
N PHE A 125 -13.97 -5.66 2.26
CA PHE A 125 -14.56 -4.32 2.07
C PHE A 125 -15.26 -4.21 0.71
N ASP A 126 -16.28 -3.34 0.60
CA ASP A 126 -17.09 -3.24 -0.63
C ASP A 126 -16.54 -2.23 -1.65
N ASP A 127 -15.99 -1.11 -1.20
CA ASP A 127 -15.53 -0.02 -2.06
C ASP A 127 -14.05 0.29 -1.82
N VAL A 128 -13.24 0.12 -2.87
CA VAL A 128 -11.78 0.32 -2.81
C VAL A 128 -11.45 1.77 -2.45
N GLN A 129 -12.14 2.77 -3.02
CA GLN A 129 -11.80 4.17 -2.75
C GLN A 129 -12.11 4.55 -1.30
N GLN A 130 -13.25 4.09 -0.78
CA GLN A 130 -13.62 4.30 0.61
C GLN A 130 -12.64 3.60 1.54
N ASN A 131 -12.26 2.36 1.24
CA ASN A 131 -11.28 1.63 2.05
C ASN A 131 -9.88 2.28 2.03
N VAL A 132 -9.48 2.93 0.92
CA VAL A 132 -8.30 3.81 0.89
C VAL A 132 -8.46 4.97 1.87
N ARG A 133 -9.59 5.68 1.86
CA ARG A 133 -9.84 6.80 2.79
C ARG A 133 -9.81 6.34 4.23
N ASP A 134 -10.44 5.22 4.54
CA ASP A 134 -10.50 4.66 5.89
C ASP A 134 -9.11 4.21 6.37
N THR A 135 -8.33 3.61 5.49
CA THR A 135 -6.93 3.20 5.76
C THR A 135 -6.06 4.43 6.03
N VAL A 136 -6.16 5.48 5.21
CA VAL A 136 -5.45 6.75 5.43
C VAL A 136 -5.87 7.37 6.76
N ALA A 137 -7.17 7.45 7.05
CA ALA A 137 -7.70 8.00 8.29
C ALA A 137 -7.19 7.23 9.52
N ARG A 138 -7.15 5.89 9.45
CA ARG A 138 -6.62 5.04 10.52
C ARG A 138 -5.14 5.34 10.79
N ILE A 139 -4.31 5.42 9.76
CA ILE A 139 -2.88 5.77 9.91
C ILE A 139 -2.74 7.17 10.52
N ARG A 140 -3.50 8.15 10.05
CA ARG A 140 -3.48 9.53 10.57
C ARG A 140 -3.91 9.60 12.04
N SER A 141 -4.79 8.70 12.48
CA SER A 141 -5.27 8.64 13.87
C SER A 141 -4.28 7.99 14.84
N GLU A 142 -3.30 7.22 14.36
CA GLU A 142 -2.41 6.41 15.20
C GLU A 142 -1.47 7.26 16.07
N PRO A 143 -1.66 7.32 17.41
CA PRO A 143 -0.87 8.13 18.31
C PRO A 143 0.62 7.77 18.37
N ALA A 144 0.98 6.54 18.04
CA ALA A 144 2.37 6.09 18.05
C ALA A 144 3.19 6.67 16.88
N LEU A 145 2.58 7.09 15.77
CA LEU A 145 3.30 7.64 14.61
C LEU A 145 3.70 9.11 14.86
N PRO A 146 4.97 9.50 14.71
CA PRO A 146 5.38 10.89 14.84
C PRO A 146 4.99 11.77 13.63
N HIS A 147 4.88 11.21 12.43
CA HIS A 147 4.55 11.92 11.19
C HIS A 147 3.25 11.36 10.60
N ARG A 148 2.18 12.16 10.67
CA ARG A 148 0.81 11.76 10.27
C ARG A 148 0.19 12.69 9.24
N ASP A 149 0.84 13.82 8.99
CA ASP A 149 0.42 14.87 8.08
C ASP A 149 0.65 14.50 6.61
N LEU A 150 1.68 13.72 6.32
CA LEU A 150 2.05 13.31 4.95
C LEU A 150 1.63 11.86 4.65
N VAL A 151 0.35 11.57 4.86
CA VAL A 151 -0.27 10.28 4.49
C VAL A 151 -1.24 10.50 3.34
N ARG A 152 -0.99 9.85 2.20
CA ARG A 152 -1.79 9.99 0.96
C ARG A 152 -2.24 8.63 0.45
N GLY A 153 -3.43 8.59 -0.16
CA GLY A 153 -4.08 7.36 -0.61
C GLY A 153 -4.30 7.32 -2.11
N PHE A 154 -4.08 6.16 -2.72
CA PHE A 154 -4.15 5.96 -4.17
C PHE A 154 -4.85 4.64 -4.51
N VAL A 155 -5.50 4.63 -5.67
CA VAL A 155 -5.98 3.41 -6.33
C VAL A 155 -5.15 3.18 -7.60
N TYR A 156 -4.51 2.03 -7.65
CA TYR A 156 -3.86 1.48 -8.83
C TYR A 156 -4.86 0.69 -9.67
N ASP A 157 -5.03 1.07 -10.93
CA ASP A 157 -5.84 0.30 -11.86
C ASP A 157 -5.00 -0.81 -12.49
N VAL A 158 -5.27 -2.05 -12.09
CA VAL A 158 -4.53 -3.24 -12.57
C VAL A 158 -4.74 -3.53 -14.06
N THR A 159 -5.76 -2.93 -14.70
CA THR A 159 -6.02 -3.10 -16.14
C THR A 159 -5.25 -2.09 -16.98
N SER A 160 -5.24 -0.81 -16.59
CA SER A 160 -4.59 0.26 -17.37
C SER A 160 -3.17 0.57 -16.92
N GLY A 161 -2.77 0.17 -15.71
CA GLY A 161 -1.52 0.58 -15.08
C GLY A 161 -1.56 2.00 -14.50
N ALA A 162 -2.72 2.68 -14.53
CA ALA A 162 -2.84 4.04 -14.02
C ALA A 162 -2.87 4.07 -12.48
N LEU A 163 -2.31 5.13 -11.91
CA LEU A 163 -2.36 5.39 -10.48
C LEU A 163 -3.11 6.71 -10.22
N ALA A 164 -4.23 6.64 -9.51
CA ALA A 164 -5.08 7.79 -9.21
C ALA A 164 -5.10 8.06 -7.70
N GLU A 165 -4.89 9.32 -7.33
CA GLU A 165 -5.03 9.73 -5.93
C GLU A 165 -6.50 9.80 -5.53
N VAL A 166 -6.82 9.26 -4.35
CA VAL A 166 -8.14 9.38 -3.75
C VAL A 166 -8.15 10.66 -2.93
N GLY A 167 -8.90 11.66 -3.39
CA GLY A 167 -9.12 12.89 -2.64
C GLY A 167 -9.79 12.62 -1.29
N GLU A 168 -9.60 13.55 -0.34
CA GLU A 168 -10.40 13.55 0.88
C GLU A 168 -11.88 13.60 0.51
N ALA A 169 -12.72 12.82 1.20
CA ALA A 169 -14.16 12.95 1.03
C ALA A 169 -14.51 14.43 1.29
N PRO A 170 -15.29 15.09 0.41
CA PRO A 170 -15.73 16.44 0.71
C PRO A 170 -16.44 16.37 2.07
N ASP A 171 -15.96 17.19 3.01
CA ASP A 171 -16.68 17.48 4.23
C ASP A 171 -18.13 17.78 3.81
N ARG A 172 -19.13 17.19 4.48
CA ARG A 172 -20.54 17.52 4.19
C ARG A 172 -20.80 18.92 4.71
N GLN A 173 -20.24 19.92 4.03
CA GLN A 173 -20.54 21.32 4.25
C GLN A 173 -21.74 21.66 3.38
N GLU A 174 -22.83 22.03 4.03
CA GLU A 174 -23.94 22.74 3.39
C GLU A 174 -23.39 23.89 2.54
N PRO A 175 -23.97 24.17 1.37
CA PRO A 175 -23.38 25.08 0.41
C PRO A 175 -23.32 26.50 0.98
N ARG A 176 -22.11 26.98 1.29
CA ARG A 176 -21.85 28.40 1.51
C ARG A 176 -21.65 29.08 0.17
N SER A 177 -22.48 30.08 -0.09
CA SER A 177 -22.45 30.89 -1.30
C SER A 177 -21.14 31.68 -1.41
N GLY A 178 -20.40 31.44 -2.49
CA GLY A 178 -19.44 32.37 -3.08
C GLY A 178 -18.01 32.28 -2.56
N ASP A 179 -17.10 31.77 -3.39
CA ASP A 179 -15.89 32.52 -3.77
C ASP A 179 -15.21 31.93 -5.02
N ALA A 180 -14.43 32.77 -5.68
CA ALA A 180 -13.97 32.69 -7.04
C ALA A 180 -12.76 31.77 -7.31
N ARG A 181 -12.89 31.02 -8.42
CA ARG A 181 -11.88 30.50 -9.36
C ARG A 181 -10.40 30.61 -8.94
N THR A 182 -9.88 29.57 -8.30
CA THR A 182 -8.46 29.19 -8.41
C THR A 182 -8.29 28.31 -9.64
N ARG A 183 -7.54 28.78 -10.65
CA ARG A 183 -7.14 27.95 -11.80
C ARG A 183 -6.05 26.97 -11.34
N THR A 184 -6.43 25.73 -11.10
CA THR A 184 -5.47 24.62 -10.96
C THR A 184 -4.83 24.36 -12.32
N VAL A 185 -3.54 24.63 -12.45
CA VAL A 185 -2.76 24.21 -13.61
C VAL A 185 -2.54 22.71 -13.49
N VAL A 186 -3.26 21.94 -14.30
CA VAL A 186 -3.06 20.49 -14.41
C VAL A 186 -1.88 20.28 -15.35
N LEU A 187 -0.71 19.97 -14.80
CA LEU A 187 0.48 19.58 -15.56
C LEU A 187 0.22 18.26 -16.30
N SER A 188 0.73 18.15 -17.52
CA SER A 188 0.69 16.89 -18.27
C SER A 188 1.48 15.78 -17.55
N VAL A 189 1.22 14.52 -17.88
CA VAL A 189 1.97 13.38 -17.31
C VAL A 189 3.47 13.55 -17.54
N ASP A 190 3.87 13.96 -18.74
CA ASP A 190 5.28 14.15 -19.09
C ASP A 190 5.93 15.29 -18.29
N GLU A 191 5.22 16.40 -18.08
CA GLU A 191 5.70 17.52 -17.24
C GLU A 191 5.83 17.13 -15.76
N ARG A 192 4.96 16.25 -15.26
CA ARG A 192 5.08 15.70 -13.90
C ARG A 192 6.29 14.77 -13.80
N ILE A 193 6.47 13.85 -14.76
CA ILE A 193 7.61 12.92 -14.77
C ILE A 193 8.94 13.67 -14.83
N ALA A 194 9.05 14.71 -15.66
CA ALA A 194 10.27 15.51 -15.81
C ALA A 194 10.66 16.27 -14.52
N ARG A 195 9.72 16.50 -13.60
CA ARG A 195 9.97 17.20 -12.32
C ARG A 195 10.54 16.28 -11.24
N TYR A 196 10.39 14.97 -11.38
CA TYR A 196 10.76 13.96 -10.37
C TYR A 196 11.86 12.99 -10.84
N ARG A 197 12.51 13.28 -11.98
CA ARG A 197 13.77 12.67 -12.42
C ARG A 197 14.93 13.61 -12.14
#